data_AF-A0A292RDV6-F1
#
_entry.id   AF-A0A292RDV6-F1
#
_cell.length_a   1.000
_cell.length_b   1.000
_cell.length_c   1.000
_cell.angle_alpha   90.00
_cell.angle_beta   90.00
_cell.angle_gamma   90.00
#
_symmetry.space_group_name_H-M   'P 1'
#
loop_
_entity.id
_entity.type
_entity.pdbx_description
1 polymer ?
#
loop_
_entity_poly.entity_id
_entity_poly.type
_entity_poly.pdbx_seq_one_letter_code
_entity_poly.pdbx_strand_id
1 'polypeptide(L)'
;MNNVSFTGTYVSPATIYKKGEPVKAAIIKVDKSDLKSLAKVVDRWDTDISDKIVNNLYYKDVPNYKKLYALSSQRGDYQHLDDKKIHALFEVDDLKSKYTLQYLEVDPQHQHSTNALKANPNRLSAVGKACHDFIKRTFAKEKLTDLFSLEEAKGFYESLGCKKIPSETNCRYVIEP
;
A
#
# COMPACT_ATOMS: atom_id res chain seq x y z
N MET A 1 -7.32 -21.14 13.72
CA MET A 1 -7.15 -20.04 12.75
C MET A 1 -7.99 -18.88 13.26
N ASN A 2 -7.39 -17.71 13.48
CA ASN A 2 -8.12 -16.53 13.93
C ASN A 2 -8.52 -15.72 12.69
N ASN A 3 -9.70 -15.98 12.15
CA ASN A 3 -10.24 -15.15 11.08
C ASN A 3 -10.43 -13.74 11.62
N VAL A 4 -9.79 -12.78 10.98
CA VAL A 4 -9.99 -11.37 11.27
C VAL A 4 -11.15 -10.92 10.39
N SER A 5 -12.23 -10.40 10.98
CA SER A 5 -13.36 -9.89 10.21
C SER A 5 -12.93 -8.59 9.54
N PHE A 6 -13.00 -8.55 8.21
CA PHE A 6 -12.87 -7.32 7.43
C PHE A 6 -14.21 -7.05 6.75
N THR A 7 -14.47 -5.87 6.21
CA THR A 7 -15.62 -5.60 5.35
C THR A 7 -15.19 -5.02 4.01
N GLY A 8 -13.87 -5.03 3.76
CA GLY A 8 -13.24 -4.40 2.62
C GLY A 8 -13.90 -4.75 1.28
N THR A 9 -13.94 -3.74 0.41
CA THR A 9 -14.59 -3.84 -0.90
C THR A 9 -13.56 -4.03 -2.01
N TYR A 10 -13.78 -4.99 -2.89
CA TYR A 10 -12.94 -5.16 -4.09
C TYR A 10 -12.93 -3.89 -4.95
N VAL A 11 -11.74 -3.47 -5.40
CA VAL A 11 -11.57 -2.27 -6.24
C VAL A 11 -11.00 -2.62 -7.60
N SER A 12 -9.88 -3.33 -7.65
CA SER A 12 -9.13 -3.57 -8.88
C SER A 12 -8.36 -4.89 -8.81
N PRO A 13 -8.17 -5.59 -9.94
CA PRO A 13 -7.21 -6.68 -9.99
C PRO A 13 -5.79 -6.12 -9.90
N ALA A 14 -4.88 -6.95 -9.41
CA ALA A 14 -3.45 -6.69 -9.39
C ALA A 14 -2.67 -7.98 -9.68
N THR A 15 -1.44 -7.83 -10.16
CA THR A 15 -0.52 -8.96 -10.38
C THR A 15 0.75 -8.71 -9.60
N ILE A 16 1.11 -9.68 -8.76
CA ILE A 16 2.40 -9.76 -8.09
C ILE A 16 3.09 -11.06 -8.54
N TYR A 17 4.33 -11.29 -8.13
CA TYR A 17 5.06 -12.47 -8.59
C TYR A 17 5.64 -13.27 -7.43
N LYS A 18 5.67 -14.59 -7.58
CA LYS A 18 6.36 -15.51 -6.68
C LYS A 18 7.31 -16.35 -7.51
N LYS A 19 8.62 -16.24 -7.27
CA LYS A 19 9.65 -16.95 -8.06
C LYS A 19 9.51 -16.73 -9.58
N GLY A 20 9.13 -15.52 -9.99
CA GLY A 20 8.90 -15.16 -11.40
C GLY A 20 7.51 -15.54 -11.93
N GLU A 21 6.75 -16.36 -11.22
CA GLU A 21 5.40 -16.76 -11.63
C GLU A 21 4.35 -15.73 -11.18
N PRO A 22 3.39 -15.37 -12.06
CA PRO A 22 2.36 -14.40 -11.71
C PRO A 22 1.37 -14.97 -10.68
N VAL A 23 1.09 -14.16 -9.66
CA VAL A 23 0.11 -14.42 -8.62
C VAL A 23 -1.00 -13.38 -8.74
N LYS A 24 -2.24 -13.86 -8.84
CA LYS A 24 -3.42 -13.00 -8.85
C LYS A 24 -3.61 -12.38 -7.47
N ALA A 25 -3.72 -11.06 -7.45
CA ALA A 25 -3.99 -10.27 -6.26
C ALA A 25 -5.15 -9.30 -6.55
N ALA A 26 -5.63 -8.64 -5.50
CA ALA A 26 -6.65 -7.62 -5.57
C ALA A 26 -6.25 -6.42 -4.72
N ILE A 27 -6.57 -5.23 -5.22
CA ILE A 27 -6.65 -4.01 -4.43
C ILE A 27 -8.04 -3.97 -3.81
N ILE A 28 -8.07 -3.77 -2.50
CA ILE A 28 -9.28 -3.77 -1.69
C ILE A 28 -9.31 -2.43 -0.97
N LYS A 29 -10.45 -1.75 -1.02
CA LYS A 29 -10.69 -0.57 -0.19
C LYS A 29 -10.99 -1.05 1.23
N VAL A 30 -10.25 -0.52 2.19
CA VAL A 30 -10.44 -0.87 3.60
C VAL A 30 -11.37 0.14 4.25
N ASP A 31 -12.40 -0.36 4.92
CA ASP A 31 -13.37 0.49 5.61
C ASP A 31 -12.92 0.82 7.04
N LYS A 32 -13.48 1.87 7.61
CA LYS A 32 -13.16 2.31 8.98
C LYS A 32 -13.43 1.22 10.02
N SER A 33 -14.45 0.37 9.81
CA SER A 33 -14.76 -0.79 10.65
C SER A 33 -13.59 -1.78 10.77
N ASP A 34 -12.71 -1.80 9.77
CA ASP A 34 -11.63 -2.78 9.65
C ASP A 34 -10.32 -2.32 10.29
N LEU A 35 -10.26 -1.11 10.87
CA LEU A 35 -9.02 -0.57 11.44
C LEU A 35 -8.47 -1.43 12.59
N LYS A 36 -9.35 -2.02 13.42
CA LYS A 36 -8.96 -2.99 14.47
C LYS A 36 -8.34 -4.26 13.88
N SER A 37 -8.83 -4.65 12.72
CA SER A 37 -8.40 -5.82 11.98
C SER A 37 -7.06 -5.57 11.29
N LEU A 38 -6.87 -4.36 10.74
CA LEU A 38 -5.59 -3.89 10.22
C LEU A 38 -4.51 -3.80 11.30
N ALA A 39 -4.85 -3.40 12.53
CA ALA A 39 -3.88 -3.35 13.63
C ALA A 39 -3.15 -4.69 13.81
N LYS A 40 -3.85 -5.82 13.66
CA LYS A 40 -3.23 -7.16 13.75
C LYS A 40 -2.25 -7.47 12.61
N VAL A 41 -2.53 -6.94 11.41
CA VAL A 41 -1.62 -7.05 10.25
C VAL A 41 -0.34 -6.28 10.54
N VAL A 42 -0.51 -5.08 11.10
CA VAL A 42 0.55 -4.14 11.46
C VAL A 42 1.42 -4.66 12.60
N ASP A 43 0.81 -5.16 13.68
CA ASP A 43 1.51 -5.78 14.82
C ASP A 43 2.43 -6.92 14.35
N ARG A 44 2.03 -7.64 13.29
CA ARG A 44 2.84 -8.71 12.70
C ARG A 44 4.02 -8.19 11.89
N TRP A 45 3.86 -7.03 11.25
CA TRP A 45 4.91 -6.43 10.43
C TRP A 45 5.99 -5.78 11.29
N ASP A 46 5.68 -5.38 12.53
CA ASP A 46 6.64 -4.82 13.49
C ASP A 46 7.37 -3.59 12.92
N THR A 47 6.60 -2.67 12.32
CA THR A 47 7.13 -1.48 11.66
C THR A 47 6.43 -0.20 12.11
N ASP A 48 7.24 0.82 12.41
CA ASP A 48 6.79 2.15 12.85
C ASP A 48 5.83 2.87 11.87
N ILE A 49 5.89 2.55 10.58
CA ILE A 49 5.08 3.22 9.54
C ILE A 49 3.65 2.67 9.56
N SER A 50 3.50 1.36 9.74
CA SER A 50 2.21 0.70 9.78
C SER A 50 1.49 1.07 11.06
N ASP A 51 2.23 1.18 12.16
CA ASP A 51 1.74 1.77 13.40
C ASP A 51 1.28 3.21 13.21
N LYS A 52 2.00 4.02 12.42
CA LYS A 52 1.54 5.39 12.11
C LYS A 52 0.30 5.41 11.24
N ILE A 53 0.18 4.53 10.25
CA ILE A 53 -1.04 4.39 9.43
C ILE A 53 -2.19 4.03 10.37
N VAL A 54 -2.10 2.92 11.09
CA VAL A 54 -3.16 2.43 11.97
C VAL A 54 -3.46 3.44 13.08
N ASN A 55 -2.47 3.94 13.83
CA ASN A 55 -2.71 4.88 14.93
C ASN A 55 -3.26 6.23 14.45
N ASN A 56 -2.81 6.77 13.29
CA ASN A 56 -3.42 8.00 12.74
C ASN A 56 -4.90 7.80 12.40
N LEU A 57 -5.31 6.57 12.10
CA LEU A 57 -6.68 6.22 11.74
C LEU A 57 -7.50 5.70 12.92
N TYR A 58 -6.86 5.10 13.92
CA TYR A 58 -7.47 4.45 15.08
C TYR A 58 -8.02 5.47 16.09
N TYR A 59 -7.38 6.64 16.19
CA TYR A 59 -7.70 7.64 17.22
C TYR A 59 -8.55 8.82 16.73
N LYS A 60 -8.91 8.91 15.43
CA LYS A 60 -9.75 9.99 14.89
C LYS A 60 -10.70 9.50 13.80
N ASP A 61 -11.82 10.20 13.63
CA ASP A 61 -12.69 10.04 12.47
C ASP A 61 -11.87 10.21 11.19
N VAL A 62 -11.61 9.10 10.48
CA VAL A 62 -10.95 9.11 9.17
C VAL A 62 -11.74 10.05 8.28
N PRO A 63 -11.19 11.22 7.92
CA PRO A 63 -11.92 12.16 7.10
C PRO A 63 -12.27 11.53 5.76
N ASN A 64 -13.42 11.87 5.18
CA ASN A 64 -13.87 11.30 3.90
C ASN A 64 -12.87 11.47 2.74
N TYR A 65 -11.96 12.44 2.84
CA TYR A 65 -10.91 12.64 1.84
C TYR A 65 -9.78 11.60 1.93
N LYS A 66 -9.65 10.87 3.04
CA LYS A 66 -8.65 9.82 3.21
C LYS A 66 -9.21 8.47 2.75
N LYS A 67 -8.49 7.82 1.84
CA LYS A 67 -8.89 6.53 1.27
C LYS A 67 -7.81 5.49 1.56
N LEU A 68 -8.20 4.43 2.25
CA LEU A 68 -7.31 3.34 2.63
C LEU A 68 -7.49 2.14 1.73
N TYR A 69 -6.37 1.53 1.39
CA TYR A 69 -6.34 0.37 0.53
C TYR A 69 -5.37 -0.68 1.04
N ALA A 70 -5.69 -1.93 0.72
CA ALA A 70 -4.83 -3.08 0.93
C ALA A 70 -4.61 -3.81 -0.40
N LEU A 71 -3.41 -4.36 -0.58
CA LEU A 71 -3.16 -5.37 -1.61
C LEU A 71 -3.24 -6.76 -0.97
N SER A 72 -4.14 -7.61 -1.48
CA SER A 72 -4.31 -8.97 -0.97
C SER A 72 -4.17 -10.04 -2.06
N SER A 73 -3.58 -11.19 -1.73
CA SER A 73 -3.61 -12.39 -2.58
C SER A 73 -4.88 -13.25 -2.39
N GLN A 74 -5.80 -12.83 -1.52
CA GLN A 74 -7.08 -13.51 -1.33
C GLN A 74 -7.98 -13.32 -2.55
N ARG A 75 -8.60 -14.43 -2.98
CA ARG A 75 -9.47 -14.49 -4.16
C ARG A 75 -10.93 -14.52 -3.72
N GLY A 76 -11.47 -13.37 -3.33
CA GLY A 76 -12.87 -13.21 -2.87
C GLY A 76 -13.04 -13.30 -1.35
N ASP A 77 -14.30 -13.31 -0.91
CA ASP A 77 -14.69 -13.27 0.52
C ASP A 77 -13.94 -12.18 1.31
N TYR A 78 -13.93 -10.96 0.75
CA TYR A 78 -13.20 -9.83 1.35
C TYR A 78 -13.81 -9.35 2.68
N GLN A 79 -14.99 -9.88 3.02
CA GLN A 79 -15.63 -9.75 4.33
C GLN A 79 -14.94 -10.63 5.43
N HIS A 80 -14.04 -11.52 5.02
CA HIS A 80 -13.23 -12.34 5.93
C HIS A 80 -11.80 -12.39 5.40
N LEU A 81 -11.15 -11.21 5.30
CA LEU A 81 -9.77 -11.15 4.86
C LEU A 81 -8.84 -11.86 5.85
N ASP A 82 -8.09 -12.80 5.32
CA ASP A 82 -6.95 -13.39 5.99
C ASP A 82 -5.82 -12.35 6.06
N ASP A 83 -5.44 -11.99 7.29
CA ASP A 83 -4.38 -11.02 7.57
C ASP A 83 -3.07 -11.45 6.90
N LYS A 84 -2.79 -12.75 6.77
CA LYS A 84 -1.58 -13.29 6.13
C LYS A 84 -1.58 -13.19 4.62
N LYS A 85 -2.72 -12.85 4.04
CA LYS A 85 -2.85 -12.60 2.60
C LYS A 85 -2.82 -11.13 2.26
N ILE A 86 -2.69 -10.23 3.24
CA ILE A 86 -2.45 -8.79 3.02
C ILE A 86 -0.95 -8.58 2.90
N HIS A 87 -0.53 -7.94 1.81
CA HIS A 87 0.89 -7.78 1.42
C HIS A 87 1.35 -6.32 1.37
N ALA A 88 0.40 -5.38 1.29
CA ALA A 88 0.69 -3.96 1.34
C ALA A 88 -0.52 -3.18 1.87
N LEU A 89 -0.24 -2.05 2.51
CA LEU A 89 -1.22 -1.06 2.95
C LEU A 89 -0.81 0.31 2.40
N PHE A 90 -1.78 1.09 1.96
CA PHE A 90 -1.51 2.45 1.49
C PHE A 90 -2.69 3.40 1.70
N GLU A 91 -2.35 4.67 1.90
CA GLU A 91 -3.28 5.78 2.13
C GLU A 91 -3.16 6.80 1.00
N VAL A 92 -4.29 7.12 0.38
CA VAL A 92 -4.40 8.20 -0.59
C VAL A 92 -5.31 9.29 -0.03
N ASP A 93 -4.78 10.49 0.11
CA ASP A 93 -5.54 11.69 0.42
C ASP A 93 -6.05 12.32 -0.89
N ASP A 94 -7.36 12.48 -0.99
CA ASP A 94 -8.08 13.14 -2.09
C ASP A 94 -8.27 14.62 -1.76
N LEU A 95 -7.25 15.42 -2.05
CA LEU A 95 -7.32 16.86 -1.87
C LEU A 95 -7.90 17.50 -3.13
N LYS A 96 -8.54 18.67 -2.96
CA LYS A 96 -9.23 19.36 -4.07
C LYS A 96 -8.34 19.52 -5.32
N SER A 97 -7.07 19.89 -5.12
CA SER A 97 -6.12 20.20 -6.20
C SER A 97 -5.20 19.05 -6.62
N LYS A 98 -5.09 17.98 -5.84
CA LYS A 98 -4.16 16.87 -6.08
C LYS A 98 -4.50 15.64 -5.24
N TYR A 99 -4.01 14.49 -5.66
CA TYR A 99 -3.94 13.32 -4.79
C TYR A 99 -2.60 13.29 -4.06
N THR A 100 -2.57 12.69 -2.87
CA THR A 100 -1.33 12.48 -2.12
C THR A 100 -1.28 11.05 -1.60
N LEU A 101 -0.29 10.28 -2.04
CA LEU A 101 0.10 9.04 -1.38
C LEU A 101 0.92 9.40 -0.14
N GLN A 102 0.23 9.40 1.01
CA GLN A 102 0.82 9.76 2.30
C GLN A 102 1.66 8.61 2.85
N TYR A 103 1.14 7.39 2.69
CA TYR A 103 1.77 6.17 3.17
C TYR A 103 1.64 5.06 2.13
N LEU A 104 2.74 4.35 1.87
CA LEU A 104 2.74 3.06 1.18
C LEU A 104 3.71 2.16 1.93
N GLU A 105 3.18 1.07 2.43
CA GLU A 105 3.95 0.06 3.12
C GLU A 105 3.72 -1.30 2.50
N VAL A 106 4.82 -2.01 2.33
CA VAL A 106 4.87 -3.38 1.86
C VAL A 106 5.30 -4.24 3.04
N ASP A 107 4.67 -5.41 3.19
CA ASP A 107 5.07 -6.43 4.16
C ASP A 107 6.61 -6.56 4.15
N PRO A 108 7.29 -6.39 5.29
CA PRO A 108 8.75 -6.48 5.38
C PRO A 108 9.35 -7.74 4.74
N GLN A 109 8.62 -8.87 4.74
CA GLN A 109 9.04 -10.11 4.08
C GLN A 109 9.09 -9.99 2.54
N HIS A 110 8.53 -8.92 1.98
CA HIS A 110 8.38 -8.65 0.55
C HIS A 110 9.05 -7.34 0.10
N GLN A 111 9.60 -6.54 1.02
CA GLN A 111 10.24 -5.24 0.76
C GLN A 111 11.47 -5.30 -0.13
N HIS A 112 11.63 -4.32 -1.03
CA HIS A 112 12.65 -4.28 -2.08
C HIS A 112 14.11 -4.28 -1.59
N SER A 113 14.38 -4.10 -0.29
CA SER A 113 15.74 -3.99 0.25
C SER A 113 16.62 -5.20 -0.11
N THR A 114 17.87 -4.90 -0.46
CA THR A 114 18.87 -5.81 -1.06
C THR A 114 19.24 -6.98 -0.15
N ASN A 115 19.15 -6.81 1.17
CA ASN A 115 19.45 -7.86 2.14
C ASN A 115 18.29 -8.86 2.31
N ALA A 116 17.04 -8.46 2.04
CA ALA A 116 15.88 -9.34 2.10
C ALA A 116 15.78 -10.31 0.89
N LEU A 117 16.43 -10.00 -0.23
CA LEU A 117 16.40 -10.80 -1.45
C LEU A 117 17.06 -12.18 -1.29
N LYS A 118 18.03 -12.34 -0.38
CA LYS A 118 18.76 -13.60 -0.18
C LYS A 118 18.11 -14.56 0.81
N ALA A 119 17.14 -14.10 1.61
CA ALA A 119 16.68 -14.85 2.79
C ALA A 119 15.34 -15.59 2.62
N ASN A 120 14.47 -15.23 1.67
CA ASN A 120 13.13 -15.81 1.57
C ASN A 120 12.76 -16.27 0.14
N PRO A 121 12.86 -17.57 -0.19
CA PRO A 121 12.50 -18.10 -1.51
C PRO A 121 10.98 -18.06 -1.79
N ASN A 122 10.15 -17.81 -0.78
CA ASN A 122 8.69 -17.66 -0.92
C ASN A 122 8.24 -16.21 -1.07
N ARG A 123 9.19 -15.27 -1.14
CA ARG A 123 8.92 -13.84 -1.23
C ARG A 123 8.09 -13.49 -2.45
N LEU A 124 7.14 -12.58 -2.25
CA LEU A 124 6.42 -11.90 -3.31
C LEU A 124 7.24 -10.71 -3.80
N SER A 125 7.28 -10.50 -5.12
CA SER A 125 7.89 -9.34 -5.75
C SER A 125 6.85 -8.52 -6.51
N ALA A 126 7.26 -7.30 -6.88
CA ALA A 126 6.40 -6.28 -7.51
C ALA A 126 5.18 -5.83 -6.67
N VAL A 127 5.16 -6.10 -5.36
CA VAL A 127 4.06 -5.68 -4.45
C VAL A 127 3.88 -4.16 -4.45
N GLY A 128 4.95 -3.40 -4.17
CA GLY A 128 4.90 -1.93 -4.21
C GLY A 128 4.57 -1.41 -5.63
N LYS A 129 5.11 -2.05 -6.67
CA LYS A 129 4.82 -1.68 -8.06
C LYS A 129 3.33 -1.86 -8.39
N ALA A 130 2.70 -2.94 -7.94
CA ALA A 130 1.28 -3.16 -8.14
C ALA A 130 0.42 -2.06 -7.50
N CYS A 131 0.80 -1.59 -6.32
CA CYS A 131 0.15 -0.46 -5.64
C CYS A 131 0.34 0.83 -6.43
N HIS A 132 1.58 1.12 -6.87
CA HIS A 132 1.88 2.27 -7.71
C HIS A 132 1.10 2.26 -9.04
N ASP A 133 1.05 1.11 -9.73
CA ASP A 133 0.33 0.99 -10.99
C ASP A 133 -1.19 1.20 -10.80
N PHE A 134 -1.75 0.77 -9.67
CA PHE A 134 -3.13 1.10 -9.31
C PHE A 134 -3.32 2.62 -9.11
N ILE A 135 -2.42 3.27 -8.38
CA ILE A 135 -2.47 4.72 -8.13
C ILE A 135 -2.40 5.50 -9.44
N LYS A 136 -1.44 5.16 -10.30
CA LYS A 136 -1.27 5.78 -11.63
C LYS A 136 -2.52 5.64 -12.49
N ARG A 137 -3.15 4.46 -12.50
CA ARG A 137 -4.31 4.19 -13.37
C ARG A 137 -5.62 4.77 -12.84
N THR A 138 -5.72 5.02 -11.54
CA THR A 138 -6.97 5.39 -10.87
C THR A 138 -7.00 6.87 -10.49
N PHE A 139 -5.93 7.38 -9.87
CA PHE A 139 -5.89 8.74 -9.34
C PHE A 139 -5.15 9.69 -10.26
N ALA A 140 -3.97 9.28 -10.76
CA ALA A 140 -3.12 10.20 -11.52
C ALA A 140 -3.79 10.69 -12.80
N LYS A 141 -4.63 9.87 -13.45
CA LYS A 141 -5.40 10.27 -14.64
C LYS A 141 -6.25 11.54 -14.46
N GLU A 142 -6.71 11.80 -13.24
CA GLU A 142 -7.62 12.91 -12.98
C GLU A 142 -6.86 14.16 -12.54
N LYS A 143 -5.82 13.99 -11.71
CA LYS A 143 -5.07 15.08 -11.09
C LYS A 143 -3.64 14.63 -10.80
N LEU A 144 -2.74 15.61 -10.71
CA LEU A 144 -1.38 15.40 -10.20
C LEU A 144 -1.43 14.59 -8.89
N THR A 145 -0.62 13.55 -8.80
CA THR A 145 -0.53 12.71 -7.60
C THR A 145 0.85 12.83 -6.98
N ASP A 146 0.91 13.34 -5.76
CA ASP A 146 2.11 13.41 -4.95
C ASP A 146 2.41 12.09 -4.29
N LEU A 147 3.69 11.74 -4.22
CA LEU A 147 4.21 10.58 -3.50
C LEU A 147 5.23 11.08 -2.48
N PHE A 148 4.93 10.90 -1.20
CA PHE A 148 5.93 11.10 -0.16
C PHE A 148 6.84 9.86 -0.09
N SER A 149 8.15 10.10 -0.08
CA SER A 149 9.14 9.04 -0.03
C SER A 149 10.04 9.20 1.19
N LEU A 150 10.19 8.11 1.94
CA LEU A 150 11.35 7.92 2.79
C LEU A 150 12.60 7.68 1.95
N GLU A 151 13.77 7.71 2.57
CA GLU A 151 15.07 7.55 1.88
C GLU A 151 15.14 6.25 1.08
N GLU A 152 14.64 5.17 1.69
CA GLU A 152 14.68 3.81 1.17
C GLU A 152 13.76 3.61 -0.04
N ALA A 153 12.72 4.44 -0.19
CA ALA A 153 11.75 4.34 -1.27
C ALA A 153 12.12 5.19 -2.50
N LYS A 154 13.15 6.04 -2.41
CA LYS A 154 13.57 6.94 -3.51
C LYS A 154 13.94 6.18 -4.78
N GLY A 155 14.89 5.25 -4.66
CA GLY A 155 15.34 4.43 -5.80
C GLY A 155 14.21 3.59 -6.39
N PHE A 156 13.25 3.17 -5.57
CA PHE A 156 12.06 2.48 -6.05
C PHE A 156 11.19 3.40 -6.93
N TYR A 157 10.84 4.61 -6.47
CA TYR A 157 10.03 5.53 -7.28
C TYR A 157 10.73 6.00 -8.56
N GLU A 158 12.06 6.21 -8.51
CA GLU A 158 12.88 6.52 -9.67
C GLU A 158 12.86 5.38 -10.70
N SER A 159 12.97 4.12 -10.24
CA SER A 159 12.87 2.95 -11.12
C SER A 159 11.51 2.81 -11.82
N LEU A 160 10.46 3.43 -11.27
CA LEU A 160 9.11 3.47 -11.85
C LEU A 160 8.87 4.70 -12.74
N GLY A 161 9.89 5.56 -12.91
CA GLY A 161 9.84 6.76 -13.75
C GLY A 161 9.11 7.94 -13.09
N CYS A 162 8.98 7.95 -11.76
CA CYS A 162 8.37 9.10 -11.07
C CYS A 162 9.31 10.31 -11.13
N LYS A 163 8.74 11.50 -11.34
CA LYS A 163 9.54 12.74 -11.38
C LYS A 163 9.79 13.23 -9.95
N LYS A 164 11.06 13.50 -9.63
CA LYS A 164 11.45 14.13 -8.36
C LYS A 164 11.13 15.62 -8.40
N ILE A 165 10.42 16.11 -7.39
CA ILE A 165 10.20 17.54 -7.16
C ILE A 165 11.19 18.00 -6.07
N PRO A 166 12.01 19.03 -6.33
CA PRO A 166 12.83 19.65 -5.30
C PRO A 166 11.93 20.18 -4.17
N SER A 167 12.17 19.74 -2.93
CA SER A 167 11.52 20.29 -1.74
C SER A 167 12.51 20.35 -0.57
N GLU A 168 12.33 21.32 0.31
CA GLU A 168 13.29 21.65 1.38
C GLU A 168 13.34 20.59 2.49
N THR A 169 12.31 19.77 2.66
CA THR A 169 12.17 18.93 3.87
C THR A 169 11.93 17.45 3.62
N ASN A 170 11.68 17.01 2.38
CA ASN A 170 11.59 15.59 2.00
C ASN A 170 11.74 15.41 0.47
N CYS A 171 12.18 14.23 0.01
CA CYS A 171 12.12 13.90 -1.42
C CYS A 171 10.68 13.55 -1.80
N ARG A 172 10.03 14.51 -2.46
CA ARG A 172 8.70 14.36 -3.03
C ARG A 172 8.83 13.88 -4.46
N TYR A 173 8.04 12.87 -4.82
CA TYR A 173 7.90 12.41 -6.20
C TYR A 173 6.49 12.72 -6.69
N VAL A 174 6.31 12.78 -8.00
CA VAL A 174 4.98 12.94 -8.61
C VAL A 174 4.73 11.98 -9.74
N ILE A 175 3.46 11.63 -9.87
CA ILE A 175 2.88 11.01 -11.06
C ILE A 175 2.02 12.09 -11.73
N GLU A 176 2.42 12.49 -12.93
CA GLU A 176 1.62 13.38 -13.77
C GLU A 176 0.44 12.62 -14.40
N PRO A 177 -0.66 13.33 -14.73
CA PRO A 177 -1.80 12.75 -15.44
C PRO A 177 -1.47 12.09 -16.77
#